data_AF-A0AAD6D104-F1
#
_entry.id   AF-A0AAD6D104-F1
#
_cell.length_a   1.000
_cell.length_b   1.000
_cell.length_c   1.000
_cell.angle_alpha   90.00
_cell.angle_beta   90.00
_cell.angle_gamma   90.00
#
_symmetry.space_group_name_H-M   'P 1'
#
loop_
_entity.id
_entity.type
_entity.pdbx_description
1 polymer ?
#
loop_
_entity_poly.entity_id
_entity_poly.type
_entity_poly.pdbx_seq_one_letter_code
_entity_poly.pdbx_strand_id
1 'polypeptide(L)'
;MASQDQQDQQMVFQARQRHLRSLAIKRQQQPQSQPMGQPMATQYLPIVEPSDLGGIGAKPTYIVSFESACLTGSVSIIQSVTTSKKLTPGTLHNGLGSTLRAGHVEATSLLLQLGAPITPEVPDSILFAPMDQQVPLFDLLGHHGWNPNTPDQNGALLLPRVADNIPLLKWFLAHGANPNLDPRYGLNVLEAAAAGGTVEAVRLLLDAGAHMSNGAPLYYAAGACPPGANPHMGTVRPSADFDNNRIPIMELLVKRGADVNEKLETRHMVAGYPLVHAVMAGAVGRVKWLLEHGADENLKGAFGSAVSYANAMGTDEMKRVIRDAVDYNKSH
;
A
#
# COMPACT_ATOMS: atom_id res chain seq x y z
N MET A 1 -24.63 3.35 41.55
CA MET A 1 -23.20 3.00 41.41
C MET A 1 -23.04 2.44 40.01
N ALA A 2 -22.24 3.07 39.15
CA ALA A 2 -21.93 2.49 37.84
C ALA A 2 -21.26 1.13 38.07
N SER A 3 -21.61 0.12 37.26
CA SER A 3 -20.97 -1.21 37.38
C SER A 3 -19.47 -1.07 37.09
N GLN A 4 -18.66 -1.96 37.67
CA GLN A 4 -17.22 -1.98 37.46
C GLN A 4 -16.86 -2.03 35.96
N ASP A 5 -17.68 -2.74 35.18
CA ASP A 5 -17.62 -2.77 33.70
C ASP A 5 -17.82 -1.40 33.03
N GLN A 6 -18.73 -0.56 33.53
CA GLN A 6 -18.92 0.79 32.99
C GLN A 6 -17.72 1.70 33.28
N GLN A 7 -17.07 1.52 34.43
CA GLN A 7 -15.88 2.28 34.79
C GLN A 7 -14.68 1.85 33.94
N ASP A 8 -14.52 0.56 33.68
CA ASP A 8 -13.46 0.03 32.82
C ASP A 8 -13.65 0.42 31.35
N GLN A 9 -14.87 0.36 30.82
CA GLN A 9 -15.19 0.84 29.47
C GLN A 9 -14.89 2.34 29.30
N GLN A 10 -15.26 3.14 30.30
CA GLN A 10 -15.01 4.57 30.29
C GLN A 10 -13.51 4.88 30.39
N MET A 11 -12.75 4.08 31.15
CA MET A 11 -11.30 4.20 31.28
C MET A 11 -10.58 3.91 29.95
N VAL A 12 -10.92 2.82 29.26
CA VAL A 12 -10.32 2.46 27.97
C VAL A 12 -10.65 3.49 26.90
N PHE A 13 -11.90 3.98 26.84
CA PHE A 13 -12.29 5.04 25.92
C PHE A 13 -11.52 6.34 26.16
N GLN A 14 -11.36 6.74 27.42
CA GLN A 14 -10.58 7.93 27.77
C GLN A 14 -9.09 7.76 27.50
N ALA A 15 -8.51 6.58 27.75
CA ALA A 15 -7.11 6.28 27.44
C ALA A 15 -6.84 6.36 25.93
N ARG A 16 -7.75 5.83 25.11
CA ARG A 16 -7.73 5.93 23.64
C ARG A 16 -7.78 7.39 23.18
N GLN A 17 -8.68 8.20 23.72
CA GLN A 17 -8.78 9.62 23.36
C GLN A 17 -7.53 10.41 23.77
N ARG A 18 -6.98 10.15 24.96
CA ARG A 18 -5.74 10.79 25.43
C ARG A 18 -4.55 10.43 24.56
N HIS A 19 -4.45 9.17 24.12
CA HIS A 19 -3.39 8.74 23.24
C HIS A 19 -3.51 9.35 21.84
N LEU A 20 -4.70 9.36 21.24
CA LEU A 20 -4.94 10.04 19.94
C LEU A 20 -4.59 11.53 20.01
N ARG A 21 -4.94 12.21 21.11
CA ARG A 21 -4.51 13.59 21.37
C ARG A 21 -2.99 13.69 21.52
N SER A 22 -2.34 12.76 22.22
CA SER A 22 -0.88 12.77 22.37
C SER A 22 -0.14 12.55 21.04
N LEU A 23 -0.68 11.72 20.15
CA LEU A 23 -0.15 11.52 18.81
C LEU A 23 -0.35 12.77 17.96
N ALA A 24 -1.52 13.43 18.05
CA ALA A 24 -1.77 14.70 17.36
C ALA A 24 -0.83 15.81 17.84
N ILE A 25 -0.58 15.91 19.16
CA ILE A 25 0.35 16.88 19.76
C ILE A 25 1.79 16.58 19.35
N LYS A 26 2.23 15.32 19.39
CA LYS A 26 3.57 14.94 18.94
C LYS A 26 3.78 15.19 17.44
N ARG A 27 2.71 15.09 16.63
CA ARG A 27 2.73 15.47 15.20
C ARG A 27 2.89 16.97 15.00
N GLN A 28 2.39 17.80 15.92
CA GLN A 28 2.56 19.26 15.91
C GLN A 28 3.93 19.71 16.48
N GLN A 29 4.56 18.89 17.33
CA GLN A 29 5.86 19.17 17.96
C GLN A 29 7.06 18.58 17.20
N GLN A 30 6.85 17.90 16.07
CA GLN A 30 7.94 17.58 15.15
C GLN A 30 8.56 18.90 14.65
N PRO A 31 9.89 18.99 14.52
CA PRO A 31 10.52 20.17 13.93
C PRO A 31 9.86 20.40 12.58
N GLN A 32 9.31 21.60 12.39
CA GLN A 32 8.74 22.03 11.12
C GLN A 32 9.78 21.74 10.05
N SER A 33 9.50 20.75 9.19
CA SER A 33 10.18 20.62 7.92
C SER A 33 10.16 22.01 7.27
N GLN A 34 11.34 22.43 6.80
CA GLN A 34 11.65 23.74 6.23
C GLN A 34 10.47 24.38 5.47
N PRO A 35 10.32 25.72 5.53
CA PRO A 35 9.20 26.40 4.89
C PRO A 35 9.10 26.01 3.42
N MET A 36 7.87 25.70 2.99
CA MET A 36 7.47 25.37 1.62
C MET A 36 8.24 26.21 0.59
N GLY A 37 9.31 25.64 0.05
CA GLY A 37 10.03 26.17 -1.09
C GLY A 37 9.45 25.54 -2.35
N GLN A 38 8.38 26.14 -2.89
CA GLN A 38 7.73 25.80 -4.16
C GLN A 38 7.24 24.34 -4.31
N PRO A 39 6.24 24.05 -5.16
CA PRO A 39 5.92 22.67 -5.50
C PRO A 39 7.13 22.10 -6.25
N MET A 40 7.72 21.02 -5.74
CA MET A 40 8.82 20.26 -6.36
C MET A 40 8.41 19.56 -7.68
N ALA A 41 7.40 20.06 -8.39
CA ALA A 41 6.96 19.56 -9.68
C ALA A 41 7.92 19.95 -10.83
N THR A 42 8.85 20.88 -10.59
CA THR A 42 9.72 21.48 -11.61
C THR A 42 11.12 20.88 -11.70
N GLN A 43 11.43 19.82 -10.94
CA GLN A 43 12.84 19.41 -10.75
C GLN A 43 13.39 18.42 -11.80
N TYR A 44 12.55 17.75 -12.59
CA TYR A 44 13.03 16.71 -13.53
C TYR A 44 13.06 17.12 -15.00
N LEU A 45 12.26 18.11 -15.40
CA LEU A 45 12.27 18.62 -16.77
C LEU A 45 12.37 20.15 -16.77
N PRO A 46 13.37 20.72 -17.44
CA PRO A 46 13.47 22.17 -17.56
C PRO A 46 12.26 22.69 -18.35
N ILE A 47 11.67 23.78 -17.89
CA ILE A 47 10.73 24.57 -18.69
C ILE A 47 11.57 25.29 -19.75
N VAL A 48 11.50 24.83 -21.00
CA VAL A 48 12.26 25.37 -22.12
C VAL A 48 11.42 26.39 -22.90
N GLU A 49 10.11 26.16 -22.99
CA GLU A 49 9.15 27.03 -23.69
C GLU A 49 7.88 27.28 -22.87
N PRO A 50 7.12 28.36 -23.14
CA PRO A 50 5.83 28.62 -22.48
C PRO A 50 4.81 27.49 -22.67
N SER A 51 4.92 26.72 -23.75
CA SER A 51 4.13 25.53 -24.04
C SER A 51 4.37 24.37 -23.08
N ASP A 52 5.52 24.36 -22.37
CA ASP A 52 5.83 23.36 -21.34
C ASP A 52 5.03 23.59 -20.06
N LEU A 53 4.52 24.81 -19.84
CA LEU A 53 3.62 25.15 -18.74
C LEU A 53 2.19 24.74 -19.11
N GLY A 54 1.69 23.69 -18.45
CA GLY A 54 0.29 23.30 -18.57
C GLY A 54 -0.65 24.47 -18.25
N GLY A 55 -1.41 24.93 -19.25
CA GLY A 55 -2.59 25.78 -19.06
C GLY A 55 -2.40 27.30 -19.06
N ILE A 56 -1.25 27.85 -19.46
CA ILE A 56 -1.05 29.31 -19.55
C ILE A 56 -0.68 29.72 -20.99
N GLY A 57 -1.60 30.38 -21.70
CA GLY A 57 -1.41 30.89 -23.06
C GLY A 57 -1.99 30.00 -24.17
N ALA A 58 -2.13 30.56 -25.37
CA ALA A 58 -2.63 29.82 -26.54
C ALA A 58 -1.56 28.80 -27.00
N LYS A 59 -1.84 27.50 -26.83
CA LYS A 59 -0.96 26.44 -27.33
C LYS A 59 -0.93 26.47 -28.87
N PRO A 60 0.25 26.35 -29.51
CA PRO A 60 0.36 26.19 -30.95
C PRO A 60 -0.48 25.00 -31.45
N THR A 61 -1.13 25.16 -32.61
CA THR A 61 -2.02 24.13 -33.19
C THR A 61 -1.34 22.78 -33.37
N TYR A 62 -0.04 22.75 -33.69
CA TYR A 62 0.71 21.50 -33.85
C TYR A 62 0.90 20.75 -32.52
N ILE A 63 0.99 21.46 -31.38
CA ILE A 63 1.06 20.84 -30.05
C ILE A 63 -0.30 20.23 -29.69
N VAL A 64 -1.40 20.96 -29.96
CA VAL A 64 -2.76 20.42 -29.75
C VAL A 64 -2.99 19.17 -30.61
N SER A 65 -2.56 19.21 -31.88
CA SER A 65 -2.65 18.06 -32.78
C SER A 65 -1.80 16.89 -32.29
N PHE A 66 -0.61 17.14 -31.75
CA PHE A 66 0.27 16.12 -31.18
C PHE A 66 -0.31 15.50 -29.90
N GLU A 67 -0.81 16.30 -28.97
CA GLU A 67 -1.43 15.82 -27.73
C GLU A 67 -2.66 14.94 -28.03
N SER A 68 -3.50 15.37 -28.98
CA SER A 68 -4.65 14.58 -29.46
C SER A 68 -4.20 13.27 -30.14
N ALA A 69 -3.13 13.31 -30.93
CA ALA A 69 -2.57 12.11 -31.54
C ALA A 69 -2.02 11.13 -30.50
N CYS A 70 -1.39 11.61 -29.43
CA CYS A 70 -0.93 10.78 -28.32
C CYS A 70 -2.09 10.13 -27.56
N LEU A 71 -3.20 10.86 -27.37
CA LEU A 71 -4.40 10.33 -26.72
C LEU A 71 -5.09 9.25 -27.57
N THR A 72 -5.08 9.41 -28.90
CA THR A 72 -5.75 8.49 -29.84
C THR A 72 -4.85 7.37 -30.37
N GLY A 73 -3.54 7.39 -30.08
CA GLY A 73 -2.59 6.40 -30.59
C GLY A 73 -2.22 6.61 -32.06
N SER A 74 -2.43 7.80 -32.62
CA SER A 74 -2.23 8.08 -34.05
C SER A 74 -0.74 8.26 -34.41
N VAL A 75 -0.03 7.16 -34.60
CA VAL A 75 1.41 7.10 -34.89
C VAL A 75 1.82 8.00 -36.08
N SER A 76 1.05 8.00 -37.16
CA SER A 76 1.34 8.79 -38.37
C SER A 76 1.35 10.30 -38.11
N ILE A 77 0.43 10.79 -37.26
CA ILE A 77 0.36 12.21 -36.89
C ILE A 77 1.53 12.56 -35.97
N ILE A 78 1.84 11.69 -35.00
CA ILE A 78 2.99 11.87 -34.11
C ILE A 78 4.27 12.01 -34.94
N GLN A 79 4.52 11.09 -35.87
CA GLN A 79 5.69 11.13 -36.77
C GLN A 79 5.74 12.39 -37.64
N SER A 80 4.61 12.79 -38.21
CA SER A 80 4.51 13.99 -39.05
C SER A 80 4.87 15.27 -38.26
N VAL A 81 4.34 15.41 -37.04
CA VAL A 81 4.64 16.57 -36.18
C VAL A 81 6.11 16.55 -35.74
N THR A 82 6.64 15.40 -35.34
CA THR A 82 8.02 15.30 -34.82
C THR A 82 9.08 15.43 -35.91
N THR A 83 8.73 15.11 -37.17
CA THR A 83 9.61 15.33 -38.33
C THR A 83 9.63 16.81 -38.73
N SER A 84 8.48 17.49 -38.63
CA SER A 84 8.35 18.89 -39.07
C SER A 84 8.75 19.92 -38.01
N LYS A 85 8.72 19.55 -36.72
CA LYS A 85 9.01 20.42 -35.58
C LYS A 85 9.84 19.68 -34.53
N LYS A 86 10.83 20.38 -33.96
CA LYS A 86 11.57 19.90 -32.78
C LYS A 86 10.72 20.15 -31.54
N LEU A 87 10.21 19.09 -30.93
CA LEU A 87 9.44 19.17 -29.69
C LEU A 87 10.36 19.29 -28.47
N THR A 88 9.87 19.97 -27.42
CA THR A 88 10.57 20.04 -26.13
C THR A 88 10.53 18.69 -25.41
N PRO A 89 11.50 18.40 -24.52
CA PRO A 89 11.42 17.23 -23.65
C PRO A 89 10.14 17.17 -22.82
N GLY A 90 9.63 18.32 -22.38
CA GLY A 90 8.36 18.44 -21.66
C GLY A 90 7.15 18.01 -22.50
N THR A 91 7.07 18.45 -23.75
CA THR A 91 6.00 18.05 -24.67
C THR A 91 6.04 16.55 -24.95
N LEU A 92 7.23 15.99 -25.21
CA LEU A 92 7.42 14.55 -25.43
C LEU A 92 7.04 13.73 -24.19
N HIS A 93 7.41 14.19 -23.00
CA HIS A 93 7.03 13.57 -21.72
C HIS A 93 5.51 13.56 -21.49
N ASN A 94 4.84 14.68 -21.74
CA ASN A 94 3.38 14.76 -21.62
C ASN A 94 2.67 13.82 -22.61
N GLY A 95 3.17 13.75 -23.84
CA GLY A 95 2.73 12.79 -24.84
C GLY A 95 2.94 11.35 -24.37
N LEU A 96 4.12 11.04 -23.82
CA LEU A 96 4.47 9.72 -23.31
C LEU A 96 3.48 9.28 -22.22
N GLY A 97 3.24 10.12 -21.21
CA GLY A 97 2.27 9.83 -20.14
C GLY A 97 0.84 9.62 -20.67
N SER A 98 0.47 10.28 -21.76
CA SER A 98 -0.84 10.11 -22.41
C SER A 98 -0.95 8.77 -23.15
N THR A 99 0.09 8.40 -23.92
CA THR A 99 0.14 7.11 -24.64
C THR A 99 0.15 5.93 -23.68
N LEU A 100 0.92 6.01 -22.59
CA LEU A 100 1.00 4.97 -21.56
C LEU A 100 -0.34 4.77 -20.88
N ARG A 101 -0.99 5.85 -20.40
CA ARG A 101 -2.31 5.78 -19.76
C ARG A 101 -3.37 5.19 -20.70
N ALA A 102 -3.28 5.46 -21.99
CA ALA A 102 -4.25 5.00 -22.98
C ALA A 102 -3.97 3.59 -23.52
N GLY A 103 -2.80 2.99 -23.26
CA GLY A 103 -2.47 1.65 -23.74
C GLY A 103 -1.81 1.58 -25.12
N HIS A 104 -1.34 2.70 -25.68
CA HIS A 104 -0.90 2.77 -27.09
C HIS A 104 0.57 2.38 -27.26
N VAL A 105 0.86 1.07 -27.30
CA VAL A 105 2.22 0.49 -27.35
C VAL A 105 3.08 1.07 -28.48
N GLU A 106 2.56 1.14 -29.71
CA GLU A 106 3.32 1.63 -30.86
C GLU A 106 3.63 3.13 -30.76
N ALA A 107 2.66 3.92 -30.29
CA ALA A 107 2.85 5.35 -30.07
C ALA A 107 3.85 5.61 -28.92
N THR A 108 3.77 4.84 -27.84
CA THR A 108 4.74 4.86 -26.73
C THR A 108 6.14 4.52 -27.25
N SER A 109 6.30 3.45 -28.02
CA SER A 109 7.58 3.06 -28.61
C SER A 109 8.19 4.19 -29.44
N LEU A 110 7.39 4.85 -30.27
CA LEU A 110 7.86 5.98 -31.08
C LEU A 110 8.34 7.14 -30.19
N LEU A 111 7.57 7.53 -29.17
CA LEU A 111 7.96 8.62 -28.28
C LEU A 111 9.25 8.32 -27.51
N LEU A 112 9.43 7.08 -27.06
CA LEU A 112 10.67 6.64 -26.41
C LEU A 112 11.87 6.67 -27.38
N GLN A 113 11.69 6.27 -28.64
CA GLN A 113 12.73 6.38 -29.69
C GLN A 113 13.11 7.83 -29.99
N LEU A 114 12.15 8.75 -29.88
CA LEU A 114 12.39 10.19 -30.02
C LEU A 114 13.07 10.83 -28.79
N GLY A 115 13.37 10.03 -27.76
CA GLY A 115 14.02 10.49 -26.54
C GLY A 115 13.07 11.14 -25.54
N ALA A 116 11.79 10.77 -25.53
CA ALA A 116 10.86 11.19 -24.48
C ALA A 116 11.41 10.75 -23.10
N PRO A 117 11.59 11.67 -22.15
CA PRO A 117 12.20 11.36 -20.88
C PRO A 117 11.24 10.60 -19.97
N ILE A 118 11.72 9.48 -19.41
CA ILE A 118 11.01 8.68 -18.41
C ILE A 118 11.30 9.28 -17.03
N THR A 119 10.40 10.16 -16.54
CA THR A 119 10.51 10.67 -15.16
C THR A 119 9.94 9.64 -14.17
N PRO A 120 10.26 9.75 -12.87
CA PRO A 120 9.81 8.79 -11.87
C PRO A 120 8.28 8.62 -11.75
N GLU A 121 7.49 9.60 -12.19
CA GLU A 121 6.02 9.60 -12.09
C GLU A 121 5.34 8.89 -13.28
N VAL A 122 6.02 8.85 -14.44
CA VAL A 122 5.46 8.32 -15.69
C VAL A 122 5.07 6.85 -15.60
N PRO A 123 5.89 5.95 -15.01
CA PRO A 123 5.57 4.52 -14.97
C PRO A 123 4.25 4.20 -14.27
N ASP A 124 3.83 5.00 -13.29
CA ASP A 124 2.55 4.83 -12.59
C ASP A 124 1.35 5.00 -13.52
N SER A 125 1.50 5.78 -14.60
CA SER A 125 0.44 5.98 -15.59
C SER A 125 0.01 4.67 -16.27
N ILE A 126 0.91 3.68 -16.36
CA ILE A 126 0.63 2.36 -16.94
C ILE A 126 -0.44 1.62 -16.13
N LEU A 127 -0.54 1.85 -14.82
CA LEU A 127 -1.54 1.17 -13.98
C LEU A 127 -2.99 1.53 -14.33
N PHE A 128 -3.19 2.61 -15.09
CA PHE A 128 -4.50 3.04 -15.59
C PHE A 128 -4.78 2.55 -17.03
N ALA A 129 -3.79 1.93 -17.68
CA ALA A 129 -3.93 1.38 -19.02
C ALA A 129 -4.74 0.07 -19.03
N PRO A 130 -5.27 -0.37 -20.18
CA PRO A 130 -5.88 -1.69 -20.34
C PRO A 130 -4.95 -2.81 -19.84
N MET A 131 -5.48 -3.77 -19.09
CA MET A 131 -4.70 -4.78 -18.37
C MET A 131 -3.81 -5.63 -19.28
N ASP A 132 -4.26 -5.89 -20.51
CA ASP A 132 -3.52 -6.61 -21.56
C ASP A 132 -2.33 -5.83 -22.12
N GLN A 133 -2.32 -4.50 -21.97
CA GLN A 133 -1.26 -3.62 -22.45
C GLN A 133 -0.23 -3.27 -21.37
N GLN A 134 -0.53 -3.49 -20.08
CA GLN A 134 0.37 -3.08 -18.99
C GLN A 134 1.76 -3.73 -19.09
N VAL A 135 1.82 -5.05 -19.29
CA VAL A 135 3.09 -5.78 -19.43
C VAL A 135 3.90 -5.29 -20.64
N PRO A 136 3.34 -5.24 -21.88
CA PRO A 136 4.04 -4.66 -23.03
C PRO A 136 4.60 -3.25 -22.79
N LEU A 137 3.86 -2.39 -22.09
CA LEU A 137 4.31 -1.03 -21.80
C LEU A 137 5.46 -1.00 -20.79
N PHE A 138 5.42 -1.85 -19.75
CA PHE A 138 6.55 -1.96 -18.82
C PHE A 138 7.79 -2.59 -19.48
N ASP A 139 7.61 -3.57 -20.37
CA ASP A 139 8.70 -4.10 -21.21
C ASP A 139 9.35 -2.97 -22.02
N LEU A 140 8.54 -2.12 -22.68
CA LEU A 140 9.05 -0.96 -23.42
C LEU A 140 9.83 0.01 -22.54
N LEU A 141 9.29 0.38 -21.37
CA LEU A 141 10.01 1.27 -20.45
C LEU A 141 11.34 0.64 -19.99
N GLY A 142 11.35 -0.66 -19.69
CA GLY A 142 12.55 -1.40 -19.30
C GLY A 142 13.64 -1.40 -20.38
N HIS A 143 13.28 -1.63 -21.65
CA HIS A 143 14.21 -1.52 -22.78
C HIS A 143 14.79 -0.10 -22.95
N HIS A 144 14.07 0.92 -22.48
CA HIS A 144 14.51 2.31 -22.49
C HIS A 144 15.09 2.78 -21.14
N GLY A 145 15.52 1.84 -20.29
CA GLY A 145 16.33 2.13 -19.10
C GLY A 145 15.55 2.42 -17.82
N TRP A 146 14.22 2.23 -17.81
CA TRP A 146 13.46 2.27 -16.56
C TRP A 146 13.76 1.04 -15.70
N ASN A 147 13.78 1.22 -14.38
CA ASN A 147 14.00 0.18 -13.38
C ASN A 147 12.78 0.09 -12.43
N PRO A 148 12.22 -1.12 -12.18
CA PRO A 148 11.08 -1.30 -11.28
C PRO A 148 11.35 -0.89 -9.82
N ASN A 149 12.62 -0.69 -9.45
CA ASN A 149 13.06 -0.22 -8.13
C ASN A 149 13.20 1.31 -8.04
N THR A 150 12.93 2.06 -9.10
CA THR A 150 13.00 3.52 -9.08
C THR A 150 11.81 4.09 -8.31
N PRO A 151 12.03 4.81 -7.19
CA PRO A 151 10.95 5.45 -6.45
C PRO A 151 10.46 6.72 -7.14
N ASP A 152 9.19 7.08 -6.94
CA ASP A 152 8.64 8.36 -7.39
C ASP A 152 9.22 9.56 -6.60
N GLN A 153 8.81 10.79 -6.97
CA GLN A 153 9.16 12.02 -6.25
C GLN A 153 8.90 11.98 -4.74
N ASN A 154 7.90 11.23 -4.28
CA ASN A 154 7.55 11.09 -2.86
C ASN A 154 8.29 9.93 -2.19
N GLY A 155 8.93 9.04 -2.95
CA GLY A 155 9.63 7.85 -2.46
C GLY A 155 8.81 6.58 -2.49
N ALA A 156 7.65 6.65 -3.12
CA ALA A 156 6.79 5.50 -3.30
C ALA A 156 7.36 4.64 -4.42
N LEU A 157 7.37 3.33 -4.17
CA LEU A 157 7.74 2.33 -5.16
C LEU A 157 6.48 1.81 -5.84
N LEU A 158 6.63 1.32 -7.06
CA LEU A 158 5.50 0.81 -7.84
C LEU A 158 5.11 -0.61 -7.41
N LEU A 159 6.06 -1.40 -6.91
CA LEU A 159 5.84 -2.80 -6.52
C LEU A 159 4.68 -2.99 -5.50
N PRO A 160 4.54 -2.20 -4.42
CA PRO A 160 3.37 -2.26 -3.54
C PRO A 160 2.02 -2.05 -4.24
N ARG A 161 1.97 -1.25 -5.31
CA ARG A 161 0.73 -0.92 -6.04
C ARG A 161 0.28 -1.99 -7.02
N VAL A 162 1.14 -2.95 -7.34
CA VAL A 162 0.84 -4.06 -8.26
C VAL A 162 0.66 -5.38 -7.54
N ALA A 163 0.72 -5.39 -6.20
CA ALA A 163 0.67 -6.61 -5.38
C ALA A 163 -0.67 -7.36 -5.47
N ASP A 164 -1.76 -6.67 -5.80
CA ASP A 164 -3.08 -7.24 -6.03
C ASP A 164 -3.27 -7.78 -7.47
N ASN A 165 -2.45 -7.33 -8.42
CA ASN A 165 -2.43 -7.79 -9.80
C ASN A 165 -1.40 -8.91 -9.98
N ILE A 166 -1.82 -10.17 -9.79
CA ILE A 166 -0.92 -11.34 -9.82
C ILE A 166 -0.07 -11.47 -11.10
N PRO A 167 -0.63 -11.35 -12.33
CA PRO A 167 0.19 -11.37 -13.55
C PRO A 167 1.27 -10.29 -13.55
N LEU A 168 0.92 -9.07 -13.13
CA LEU A 168 1.85 -7.95 -13.11
C LEU A 168 2.90 -8.09 -12.00
N LEU A 169 2.49 -8.55 -10.81
CA LEU A 169 3.41 -8.87 -9.71
C LEU A 169 4.45 -9.90 -10.14
N LYS A 170 4.03 -10.98 -10.81
CA LYS A 170 4.95 -11.99 -11.36
C LYS A 170 5.95 -11.36 -12.34
N TRP A 171 5.47 -10.50 -13.23
CA TRP A 171 6.34 -9.78 -14.16
C TRP A 171 7.34 -8.90 -13.42
N PHE A 172 6.91 -8.08 -12.46
CA PHE A 172 7.80 -7.20 -11.69
C PHE A 172 8.89 -7.98 -10.96
N LEU A 173 8.53 -9.06 -10.27
CA LEU A 173 9.48 -9.90 -9.54
C LEU A 173 10.46 -10.59 -10.50
N ALA A 174 9.99 -11.07 -11.65
CA ALA A 174 10.85 -11.66 -12.70
C ALA A 174 11.83 -10.64 -13.30
N HIS A 175 11.51 -9.34 -13.26
CA HIS A 175 12.35 -8.25 -13.76
C HIS A 175 13.12 -7.53 -12.64
N GLY A 176 13.37 -8.20 -11.51
CA GLY A 176 14.29 -7.73 -10.48
C GLY A 176 13.72 -6.67 -9.55
N ALA A 177 12.39 -6.52 -9.46
CA ALA A 177 11.77 -5.72 -8.41
C ALA A 177 12.12 -6.31 -7.04
N ASN A 178 12.68 -5.48 -6.15
CA ASN A 178 13.13 -5.88 -4.83
C ASN A 178 11.98 -5.71 -3.81
N PRO A 179 11.44 -6.80 -3.24
CA PRO A 179 10.33 -6.72 -2.30
C PRO A 179 10.69 -6.14 -0.92
N ASN A 180 11.98 -5.91 -0.67
CA ASN A 180 12.49 -5.41 0.61
C ASN A 180 12.81 -3.90 0.60
N LEU A 181 12.50 -3.20 -0.49
CA LEU A 181 12.65 -1.76 -0.52
C LEU A 181 11.53 -1.10 0.30
N ASP A 182 11.94 -0.37 1.33
CA ASP A 182 11.04 0.35 2.24
C ASP A 182 10.50 1.61 1.56
N PRO A 183 9.17 1.77 1.39
CA PRO A 183 8.63 3.02 0.92
C PRO A 183 8.91 4.13 1.93
N ARG A 184 9.24 5.35 1.46
CA ARG A 184 9.41 6.52 2.36
C ARG A 184 8.21 6.74 3.29
N TYR A 185 7.03 6.29 2.87
CA TYR A 185 5.80 6.29 3.65
C TYR A 185 4.98 5.02 3.38
N GLY A 186 4.63 4.28 4.44
CA GLY A 186 3.59 3.25 4.37
C GLY A 186 4.08 1.85 4.73
N LEU A 187 3.34 0.86 4.22
CA LEU A 187 3.63 -0.57 4.37
C LEU A 187 4.59 -1.02 3.28
N ASN A 188 5.54 -1.89 3.60
CA ASN A 188 6.27 -2.60 2.56
C ASN A 188 5.31 -3.52 1.76
N VAL A 189 5.75 -4.04 0.61
CA VAL A 189 4.85 -4.80 -0.26
C VAL A 189 4.31 -6.09 0.38
N LEU A 190 5.10 -6.76 1.23
CA LEU A 190 4.65 -7.96 1.94
C LEU A 190 3.59 -7.62 2.99
N GLU A 191 3.78 -6.53 3.73
CA GLU A 191 2.81 -6.02 4.70
C GLU A 191 1.51 -5.59 4.02
N ALA A 192 1.58 -4.90 2.87
CA ALA A 192 0.41 -4.52 2.09
C ALA A 192 -0.36 -5.76 1.57
N ALA A 193 0.37 -6.75 1.04
CA ALA A 193 -0.22 -8.01 0.61
C ALA A 193 -0.82 -8.80 1.79
N ALA A 194 -0.18 -8.77 2.96
CA ALA A 194 -0.71 -9.39 4.17
C ALA A 194 -1.96 -8.67 4.70
N ALA A 195 -2.05 -7.34 4.56
CA ALA A 195 -3.21 -6.56 4.99
C ALA A 195 -4.44 -6.75 4.09
N GLY A 196 -4.26 -6.79 2.77
CA GLY A 196 -5.39 -6.77 1.82
C GLY A 196 -5.24 -7.63 0.57
N GLY A 197 -4.06 -8.20 0.31
CA GLY A 197 -3.78 -9.03 -0.87
C GLY A 197 -4.27 -10.47 -0.76
N THR A 198 -3.86 -11.29 -1.73
CA THR A 198 -4.20 -12.72 -1.83
C THR A 198 -3.10 -13.61 -1.26
N VAL A 199 -3.43 -14.88 -0.98
CA VAL A 199 -2.45 -15.91 -0.59
C VAL A 199 -1.36 -16.08 -1.65
N GLU A 200 -1.72 -15.96 -2.93
CA GLU A 200 -0.75 -16.05 -4.03
C GLU A 200 0.21 -14.87 -4.05
N ALA A 201 -0.26 -13.64 -3.81
CA ALA A 201 0.61 -12.47 -3.73
C ALA A 201 1.64 -12.62 -2.60
N VAL A 202 1.19 -13.00 -1.40
CA VAL A 202 2.06 -13.23 -0.24
C VAL A 202 3.07 -14.35 -0.53
N ARG A 203 2.65 -15.44 -1.16
CA ARG A 203 3.54 -16.54 -1.56
C ARG A 203 4.62 -16.06 -2.52
N LEU A 204 4.25 -15.35 -3.59
CA LEU A 204 5.18 -14.84 -4.59
C LEU A 204 6.23 -13.92 -3.98
N LEU A 205 5.81 -13.02 -3.08
CA LEU A 205 6.71 -12.09 -2.40
C LEU A 205 7.70 -12.83 -1.49
N LEU A 206 7.22 -13.79 -0.71
CA LEU A 206 8.09 -14.61 0.15
C LEU A 206 9.04 -15.49 -0.66
N ASP A 207 8.57 -16.05 -1.78
CA ASP A 207 9.40 -16.83 -2.72
C ASP A 207 10.47 -15.94 -3.40
N ALA A 208 10.17 -14.66 -3.61
CA ALA A 208 11.12 -13.64 -4.08
C ALA A 208 12.02 -13.07 -2.97
N GLY A 209 11.99 -13.64 -1.76
CA GLY A 209 12.89 -13.26 -0.66
C GLY A 209 12.43 -12.05 0.16
N ALA A 210 11.14 -11.72 0.15
CA ALA A 210 10.59 -10.71 1.06
C ALA A 210 10.85 -11.10 2.52
N HIS A 211 11.37 -10.16 3.31
CA HIS A 211 11.69 -10.36 4.71
C HIS A 211 10.44 -10.28 5.59
N MET A 212 10.26 -11.29 6.44
CA MET A 212 9.34 -11.20 7.58
C MET A 212 10.14 -10.64 8.75
N SER A 213 10.04 -9.34 8.97
CA SER A 213 10.68 -8.68 10.11
C SER A 213 9.64 -8.02 11.00
N ASN A 214 9.92 -7.99 12.31
CA ASN A 214 9.21 -7.16 13.27
C ASN A 214 7.73 -7.54 13.41
N GLY A 215 7.37 -8.83 13.28
CA GLY A 215 6.00 -9.33 13.39
C GLY A 215 4.97 -8.70 12.43
N ALA A 216 5.40 -7.83 11.51
CA ALA A 216 4.54 -6.90 10.81
C ALA A 216 3.56 -7.60 9.85
N PRO A 217 4.01 -8.55 9.00
CA PRO A 217 3.10 -9.22 8.07
C PRO A 217 1.95 -9.93 8.79
N LEU A 218 2.25 -10.69 9.85
CA LEU A 218 1.22 -11.42 10.60
C LEU A 218 0.31 -10.46 11.38
N TYR A 219 0.86 -9.39 11.95
CA TYR A 219 0.09 -8.33 12.59
C TYR A 219 -0.93 -7.68 11.65
N TYR A 220 -0.52 -7.38 10.40
CA TYR A 220 -1.42 -6.79 9.40
C TYR A 220 -2.44 -7.80 8.85
N ALA A 221 -2.06 -9.07 8.66
CA ALA A 221 -2.99 -10.12 8.25
C ALA A 221 -4.08 -10.38 9.30
N ALA A 222 -3.69 -10.43 10.58
CA ALA A 222 -4.61 -10.61 11.70
C ALA A 222 -5.59 -9.43 11.87
N GLY A 223 -5.10 -8.20 11.67
CA GLY A 223 -5.89 -6.98 11.78
C GLY A 223 -6.65 -6.56 10.51
N ALA A 224 -6.61 -7.35 9.43
CA ALA A 224 -7.23 -7.00 8.16
C ALA A 224 -8.74 -6.68 8.32
N CYS A 225 -9.17 -5.51 7.88
CA CYS A 225 -10.57 -5.10 7.93
C CYS A 225 -11.19 -5.04 6.53
N PRO A 226 -12.51 -5.24 6.40
CA PRO A 226 -13.21 -5.01 5.14
C PRO A 226 -13.01 -3.58 4.62
N PRO A 227 -13.09 -3.35 3.30
CA PRO A 227 -12.94 -2.02 2.73
C PRO A 227 -13.85 -0.98 3.39
N GLY A 228 -13.30 0.18 3.75
CA GLY A 228 -14.02 1.26 4.42
C GLY A 228 -14.21 1.08 5.94
N ALA A 229 -13.88 -0.08 6.51
CA ALA A 229 -13.89 -0.28 7.95
C ALA A 229 -12.56 0.16 8.59
N ASN A 230 -12.64 0.77 9.77
CA ASN A 230 -11.47 1.18 10.53
C ASN A 230 -11.67 0.83 12.02
N PRO A 231 -10.88 -0.11 12.59
CA PRO A 231 -11.01 -0.53 13.98
C PRO A 231 -10.66 0.60 14.97
N HIS A 232 -9.93 1.61 14.49
CA HIS A 232 -9.61 2.83 15.25
C HIS A 232 -10.71 3.91 15.19
N MET A 233 -11.76 3.75 14.38
CA MET A 233 -12.88 4.71 14.31
C MET A 233 -14.21 4.16 14.83
N GLY A 234 -14.39 2.83 14.84
CA GLY A 234 -15.60 2.19 15.35
C GLY A 234 -15.46 0.68 15.48
N THR A 235 -16.49 0.02 16.01
CA THR A 235 -16.54 -1.44 16.07
C THR A 235 -16.67 -2.01 14.67
N VAL A 236 -15.76 -2.91 14.31
CA VAL A 236 -15.78 -3.63 13.03
C VAL A 236 -16.45 -4.99 13.24
N ARG A 237 -17.30 -5.39 12.29
CA ARG A 237 -17.95 -6.70 12.26
C ARG A 237 -17.76 -7.30 10.86
N PRO A 238 -16.63 -7.96 10.59
CA PRO A 238 -16.41 -8.61 9.30
C PRO A 238 -17.40 -9.77 9.13
N SER A 239 -17.73 -10.12 7.88
CA SER A 239 -18.45 -11.37 7.63
C SER A 239 -17.56 -12.58 7.96
N ALA A 240 -18.17 -13.70 8.31
CA ALA A 240 -17.43 -14.94 8.55
C ALA A 240 -16.60 -15.35 7.33
N ASP A 241 -17.13 -15.16 6.12
CA ASP A 241 -16.41 -15.45 4.88
C ASP A 241 -15.16 -14.58 4.71
N PHE A 242 -15.27 -13.26 4.95
CA PHE A 242 -14.12 -12.37 4.89
C PHE A 242 -13.08 -12.77 5.93
N ASP A 243 -13.53 -13.07 7.15
CA ASP A 243 -12.66 -13.43 8.26
C ASP A 243 -11.86 -14.71 7.99
N ASN A 244 -12.57 -15.77 7.59
CA ASN A 244 -11.99 -17.08 7.30
C ASN A 244 -11.09 -17.03 6.06
N ASN A 245 -11.39 -16.21 5.06
CA ASN A 245 -10.55 -16.07 3.87
C ASN A 245 -9.19 -15.43 4.15
N ARG A 246 -8.99 -14.81 5.32
CA ARG A 246 -7.68 -14.29 5.74
C ARG A 246 -6.80 -15.33 6.43
N ILE A 247 -7.38 -16.40 6.99
CA ILE A 247 -6.64 -17.45 7.71
C ILE A 247 -5.55 -18.10 6.83
N PRO A 248 -5.79 -18.47 5.55
CA PRO A 248 -4.75 -19.05 4.71
C PRO A 248 -3.51 -18.17 4.51
N ILE A 249 -3.65 -16.83 4.62
CA ILE A 249 -2.50 -15.92 4.58
C ILE A 249 -1.69 -16.04 5.89
N MET A 250 -2.37 -16.07 7.03
CA MET A 250 -1.73 -16.24 8.34
C MET A 250 -1.03 -17.59 8.44
N GLU A 251 -1.68 -18.67 7.98
CA GLU A 251 -1.09 -20.01 7.89
C GLU A 251 0.19 -20.02 7.06
N LEU A 252 0.17 -19.36 5.88
CA LEU A 252 1.35 -19.25 5.04
C LEU A 252 2.48 -18.49 5.73
N LEU A 253 2.18 -17.37 6.39
CA LEU A 253 3.17 -16.58 7.12
C LEU A 253 3.81 -17.39 8.26
N VAL A 254 3.00 -18.05 9.09
CA VAL A 254 3.49 -18.90 10.19
C VAL A 254 4.30 -20.08 9.66
N LYS A 255 3.84 -20.75 8.58
CA LYS A 255 4.60 -21.82 7.92
C LYS A 255 5.95 -21.36 7.39
N ARG A 256 6.09 -20.08 7.06
CA ARG A 256 7.35 -19.48 6.59
C ARG A 256 8.22 -18.95 7.74
N GLY A 257 7.75 -19.03 8.98
CA GLY A 257 8.52 -18.71 10.19
C GLY A 257 8.06 -17.46 10.94
N ALA A 258 6.91 -16.89 10.62
CA ALA A 258 6.33 -15.82 11.44
C ALA A 258 5.93 -16.36 12.83
N ASP A 259 6.38 -15.70 13.89
CA ASP A 259 5.99 -16.04 15.26
C ASP A 259 4.64 -15.35 15.61
N VAL A 260 3.68 -16.15 16.09
CA VAL A 260 2.34 -15.71 16.49
C VAL A 260 2.33 -14.68 17.61
N ASN A 261 3.40 -14.65 18.40
CA ASN A 261 3.60 -13.73 19.52
C ASN A 261 4.62 -12.62 19.22
N GLU A 262 5.18 -12.57 18.00
CA GLU A 262 6.13 -11.52 17.63
C GLU A 262 5.41 -10.17 17.64
N LYS A 263 6.00 -9.20 18.35
CA LYS A 263 5.48 -7.85 18.39
C LYS A 263 5.90 -7.06 17.16
N LEU A 264 4.95 -6.30 16.63
CA LEU A 264 5.23 -5.15 15.81
C LEU A 264 5.77 -4.01 16.68
N GLU A 265 7.05 -3.71 16.56
CA GLU A 265 7.65 -2.49 17.07
C GLU A 265 7.38 -1.33 16.10
N THR A 266 6.41 -0.50 16.43
CA THR A 266 6.16 0.74 15.68
C THR A 266 7.11 1.84 16.14
N ARG A 267 7.36 2.84 15.28
CA ARG A 267 8.10 4.08 15.60
C ARG A 267 7.57 4.84 16.84
N HIS A 268 6.37 4.51 17.31
CA HIS A 268 5.74 5.11 18.49
C HIS A 268 5.93 4.27 19.77
N MET A 269 6.77 3.23 19.73
CA MET A 269 7.09 2.32 20.83
C MET A 269 5.87 1.60 21.42
N VAL A 270 4.83 1.44 20.61
CA VAL A 270 3.67 0.62 20.97
C VAL A 270 3.88 -0.75 20.36
N ALA A 271 3.92 -1.78 21.21
CA ALA A 271 3.89 -3.16 20.77
C ALA A 271 2.53 -3.48 20.15
N GLY A 272 2.53 -3.93 18.90
CA GLY A 272 1.36 -4.49 18.25
C GLY A 272 1.45 -6.01 18.23
N TYR A 273 0.45 -6.71 18.76
CA TYR A 273 0.40 -8.18 18.70
C TYR A 273 -0.70 -8.65 17.75
N PRO A 274 -0.49 -9.69 16.93
CA PRO A 274 -1.49 -10.20 16.00
C PRO A 274 -2.84 -10.48 16.67
N LEU A 275 -2.83 -11.13 17.84
CA LEU A 275 -4.06 -11.46 18.58
C LEU A 275 -4.84 -10.22 19.01
N VAL A 276 -4.14 -9.20 19.55
CA VAL A 276 -4.77 -7.93 19.94
C VAL A 276 -5.43 -7.26 18.73
N HIS A 277 -4.74 -7.25 17.58
CA HIS A 277 -5.24 -6.58 16.39
C HIS A 277 -6.44 -7.33 15.77
N ALA A 278 -6.45 -8.67 15.80
CA ALA A 278 -7.59 -9.48 15.36
C ALA A 278 -8.85 -9.21 16.21
N VAL A 279 -8.69 -9.06 17.54
CA VAL A 279 -9.80 -8.68 18.43
C VAL A 279 -10.32 -7.28 18.07
N MET A 280 -9.44 -6.31 17.85
CA MET A 280 -9.83 -4.95 17.44
C MET A 280 -10.56 -4.94 16.09
N ALA A 281 -10.18 -5.82 15.16
CA ALA A 281 -10.83 -6.01 13.87
C ALA A 281 -12.17 -6.76 13.97
N GLY A 282 -12.56 -7.25 15.15
CA GLY A 282 -13.78 -8.03 15.36
C GLY A 282 -13.75 -9.42 14.72
N ALA A 283 -12.56 -9.94 14.44
CA ALA A 283 -12.31 -11.12 13.64
C ALA A 283 -12.28 -12.40 14.49
N VAL A 284 -13.46 -12.95 14.81
CA VAL A 284 -13.62 -14.09 15.71
C VAL A 284 -12.88 -15.34 15.19
N GLY A 285 -12.97 -15.64 13.90
CA GLY A 285 -12.32 -16.79 13.27
C GLY A 285 -10.81 -16.70 13.36
N ARG A 286 -10.22 -15.54 13.05
CA ARG A 286 -8.78 -15.31 13.21
C ARG A 286 -8.32 -15.33 14.66
N VAL A 287 -9.12 -14.83 15.60
CA VAL A 287 -8.81 -14.90 17.04
C VAL A 287 -8.76 -16.35 17.50
N LYS A 288 -9.76 -17.16 17.12
CA LYS A 288 -9.78 -18.59 17.42
C LYS A 288 -8.53 -19.28 16.86
N TRP A 289 -8.22 -19.04 15.59
CA TRP A 289 -7.05 -19.62 14.93
C TRP A 289 -5.74 -19.23 15.64
N LEU A 290 -5.55 -17.95 16.01
CA LEU A 290 -4.34 -17.51 16.71
C LEU A 290 -4.18 -18.19 18.07
N LEU A 291 -5.26 -18.34 18.84
CA LEU A 291 -5.25 -19.02 20.14
C LEU A 291 -4.91 -20.50 19.99
N GLU A 292 -5.49 -21.19 19.00
CA GLU A 292 -5.15 -22.59 18.67
C GLU A 292 -3.67 -22.77 18.27
N HIS A 293 -3.03 -21.71 17.80
CA HIS A 293 -1.61 -21.69 17.43
C HIS A 293 -0.70 -21.10 18.52
N GLY A 294 -1.20 -20.96 19.76
CA GLY A 294 -0.40 -20.58 20.92
C GLY A 294 -0.16 -19.07 21.09
N ALA A 295 -1.04 -18.23 20.54
CA ALA A 295 -0.99 -16.81 20.82
C ALA A 295 -1.29 -16.52 22.31
N ASP A 296 -0.42 -15.78 22.99
CA ASP A 296 -0.55 -15.42 24.40
C ASP A 296 -1.57 -14.27 24.56
N GLU A 297 -2.71 -14.59 25.17
CA GLU A 297 -3.80 -13.66 25.42
C GLU A 297 -3.46 -12.52 26.39
N ASN A 298 -2.36 -12.64 27.14
CA ASN A 298 -1.94 -11.69 28.16
C ASN A 298 -1.03 -10.58 27.62
N LEU A 299 -0.51 -10.74 26.40
CA LEU A 299 0.33 -9.73 25.75
C LEU A 299 -0.45 -8.43 25.56
N LYS A 300 0.14 -7.33 26.01
CA LYS A 300 -0.51 -6.01 26.07
C LYS A 300 -0.02 -5.11 24.95
N GLY A 301 -0.95 -4.66 24.11
CA GLY A 301 -0.72 -3.57 23.16
C GLY A 301 -0.89 -2.19 23.81
N ALA A 302 -1.12 -1.16 22.99
CA ALA A 302 -1.30 0.23 23.45
C ALA A 302 -2.32 0.41 24.58
N PHE A 303 -3.46 -0.28 24.48
CA PHE A 303 -4.64 0.01 25.30
C PHE A 303 -5.13 -1.20 26.10
N GLY A 304 -4.35 -2.29 26.16
CA GLY A 304 -4.69 -3.49 26.91
C GLY A 304 -4.31 -4.78 26.18
N SER A 305 -4.66 -5.90 26.79
CA SER A 305 -4.51 -7.22 26.17
C SER A 305 -5.73 -7.59 25.33
N ALA A 306 -5.66 -8.69 24.59
CA ALA A 306 -6.78 -9.22 23.80
C ALA A 306 -8.06 -9.35 24.63
N VAL A 307 -7.93 -9.83 25.87
CA VAL A 307 -9.04 -9.92 26.85
C VAL A 307 -9.65 -8.56 27.15
N SER A 308 -8.82 -7.54 27.41
CA SER A 308 -9.29 -6.18 27.71
C SER A 308 -10.11 -5.59 26.55
N TYR A 309 -9.64 -5.76 25.32
CA TYR A 309 -10.37 -5.31 24.13
C TYR A 309 -11.65 -6.10 23.91
N ALA A 310 -11.64 -7.43 24.05
CA ALA A 310 -12.83 -8.25 23.86
C ALA A 310 -13.94 -7.87 24.84
N ASN A 311 -13.60 -7.56 26.09
CA ASN A 311 -14.56 -7.10 27.09
C ASN A 311 -15.16 -5.72 26.76
N ALA A 312 -14.33 -4.79 26.26
CA ALA A 312 -14.74 -3.42 25.96
C ALA A 312 -15.52 -3.27 24.64
N MET A 313 -15.16 -4.03 23.59
CA MET A 313 -15.68 -3.84 22.23
C MET A 313 -16.06 -5.13 21.49
N GLY A 314 -15.74 -6.31 22.04
CA GLY A 314 -16.02 -7.59 21.41
C GLY A 314 -17.49 -8.02 21.50
N THR A 315 -17.89 -8.89 20.59
CA THR A 315 -19.17 -9.60 20.65
C THR A 315 -19.18 -10.64 21.78
N ASP A 316 -20.35 -11.11 22.18
CA ASP A 316 -20.44 -12.19 23.17
C ASP A 316 -19.76 -13.49 22.69
N GLU A 317 -19.73 -13.71 21.37
CA GLU A 317 -18.96 -14.79 20.76
C GLU A 317 -17.45 -14.59 20.93
N MET A 318 -16.92 -13.40 20.65
CA MET A 318 -15.50 -13.09 20.85
C MET A 318 -15.08 -13.31 22.30
N LYS A 319 -15.91 -12.88 23.26
CA LYS A 319 -15.65 -13.06 24.70
C LYS A 319 -15.64 -14.53 25.10
N ARG A 320 -16.54 -15.35 24.53
CA ARG A 320 -16.57 -16.80 24.76
C ARG A 320 -15.31 -17.46 24.22
N VAL A 321 -14.93 -17.20 22.97
CA VAL A 321 -13.73 -17.79 22.33
C VAL A 321 -12.47 -17.53 23.17
N ILE A 322 -12.27 -16.29 23.62
CA ILE A 322 -11.09 -15.97 24.45
C ILE A 322 -11.17 -16.63 25.82
N ARG A 323 -12.34 -16.68 26.45
CA ARG A 323 -12.51 -17.35 27.76
C ARG A 323 -12.22 -18.85 27.68
N ASP A 324 -12.80 -19.52 26.69
CA ASP A 324 -12.66 -20.96 26.52
C ASP A 324 -11.19 -21.34 26.27
N ALA A 325 -10.46 -20.53 25.51
CA ALA A 325 -9.02 -20.71 25.31
C ALA A 325 -8.19 -20.47 26.58
N VAL A 326 -8.51 -19.43 27.36
CA VAL A 326 -7.84 -19.14 28.63
C VAL A 326 -8.03 -20.27 29.64
N ASP A 327 -9.24 -20.81 29.73
CA ASP A 327 -9.57 -21.89 30.66
C ASP A 327 -8.90 -23.22 30.23
N TYR A 328 -8.79 -23.47 28.92
CA TYR A 328 -8.02 -24.59 28.39
C TYR A 328 -6.53 -24.50 28.74
N ASN A 329 -5.91 -23.33 28.55
CA ASN A 329 -4.49 -23.10 28.84
C ASN A 329 -4.15 -23.15 30.34
N LYS A 330 -5.11 -22.91 31.24
CA LYS A 330 -4.92 -23.02 32.70
C LYS A 330 -5.09 -24.44 33.24
N SER A 331 -5.70 -25.34 32.46
CA SER A 331 -6.03 -26.70 32.88
C SER A 331 -5.01 -27.76 32.42
N HIS A 332 -3.99 -27.37 31.66
CA HIS A 332 -2.92 -28.22 31.12
C HIS A 332 -1.56 -27.54 31.29
#